data_AF-A0A4Q4CVJ3-F1
#
_entry.id   AF-A0A4Q4CVJ3-F1
#
_cell.length_a   1.000
_cell.length_b   1.000
_cell.length_c   1.000
_cell.angle_alpha   90.00
_cell.angle_beta   90.00
_cell.angle_gamma   90.00
#
_symmetry.space_group_name_H-M   'P 1'
#
loop_
_entity.id
_entity.type
_entity.pdbx_description
1 polymer ?
#
loop_
_entity_poly.entity_id
_entity_poly.type
_entity_poly.pdbx_seq_one_letter_code
_entity_poly.pdbx_strand_id
1 'polypeptide(L)'
;FFFLEMNTRLQVEHPVTELVHDVDLVRLQIAAAEADWVMGWSDPPSSHAIEVRLYAEDPANDYQPQSGRLTTFDIPRDDGIRVDAGFETGSEVSTHYDAMLAKVIAHAPTREAAARKLASVLSRAKIHGVRTNRDLLVAALRDPVFLAGDVSTDFDFARTFDHGDPGAPVAAGPQHVTLETDGVRTTYAVAVDGLAVDVDSPRGHVRLNRVPRFVDPAEQVASGSLLAPMPGTVVSVAVEAGQQVEAGQPVLVLEAMKMQHTVSAPHAGTVTEIDVKPGAQVAAGEVLAVVEETE
;
A
#
# COMPACT_ATOMS: atom_id res chain seq x y z
N PHE A 1 -2.46 26.46 18.35
CA PHE A 1 -2.83 26.09 16.97
C PHE A 1 -2.42 27.23 16.04
N PHE A 2 -2.15 26.93 14.77
CA PHE A 2 -1.93 27.91 13.70
C PHE A 2 -2.80 27.52 12.49
N PHE A 3 -3.07 28.46 11.60
CA PHE A 3 -3.78 28.21 10.36
C PHE A 3 -2.77 27.85 9.25
N LEU A 4 -3.02 26.77 8.52
CA LEU A 4 -2.23 26.38 7.35
C LEU A 4 -2.97 26.76 6.07
N GLU A 5 -4.15 26.20 5.87
CA GLU A 5 -5.00 26.47 4.71
C GLU A 5 -6.47 26.07 4.96
N MET A 6 -7.34 26.29 3.96
CA MET A 6 -8.71 25.80 3.94
C MET A 6 -9.01 25.09 2.62
N ASN A 7 -9.43 23.83 2.71
CA ASN A 7 -9.81 23.03 1.55
C ASN A 7 -11.31 23.15 1.28
N THR A 8 -11.71 23.84 0.20
CA THR A 8 -13.12 24.12 -0.14
C THR A 8 -13.80 22.95 -0.89
N ARG A 9 -13.69 21.75 -0.32
CA ARG A 9 -14.31 20.52 -0.81
C ARG A 9 -14.59 19.57 0.35
N LEU A 10 -15.39 18.53 0.10
CA LEU A 10 -15.49 17.41 1.03
C LEU A 10 -14.10 16.78 1.23
N GLN A 11 -13.72 16.53 2.48
CA GLN A 11 -12.48 15.82 2.78
C GLN A 11 -12.67 14.33 2.60
N VAL A 12 -11.60 13.63 2.20
CA VAL A 12 -11.67 12.17 1.99
C VAL A 12 -12.02 11.47 3.31
N GLU A 13 -11.43 11.96 4.39
CA GLU A 13 -11.57 11.55 5.78
C GLU A 13 -12.85 12.05 6.48
N HIS A 14 -13.84 12.57 5.75
CA HIS A 14 -15.12 12.95 6.34
C HIS A 14 -15.87 11.85 7.11
N PRO A 15 -15.74 10.53 6.83
CA PRO A 15 -16.49 9.51 7.55
C PRO A 15 -16.22 9.47 9.05
N VAL A 16 -15.02 9.88 9.52
CA VAL A 16 -14.77 9.92 10.98
C VAL A 16 -15.65 10.97 11.66
N THR A 17 -15.89 12.10 11.00
CA THR A 17 -16.79 13.16 11.48
C THR A 17 -18.24 12.68 11.46
N GLU A 18 -18.66 12.03 10.37
CA GLU A 18 -20.01 11.50 10.22
C GLU A 18 -20.37 10.53 11.35
N LEU A 19 -19.47 9.58 11.68
CA LEU A 19 -19.74 8.55 12.68
C LEU A 19 -19.81 9.08 14.11
N VAL A 20 -19.02 10.11 14.45
CA VAL A 20 -19.02 10.64 15.82
C VAL A 20 -20.10 11.70 16.07
N HIS A 21 -20.60 12.34 15.00
CA HIS A 21 -21.66 13.35 15.06
C HIS A 21 -23.03 12.84 14.58
N ASP A 22 -23.10 11.62 14.05
CA ASP A 22 -24.31 11.02 13.46
C ASP A 22 -24.93 11.92 12.36
N VAL A 23 -24.08 12.32 11.40
CA VAL A 23 -24.45 13.16 10.26
C VAL A 23 -24.07 12.52 8.94
N ASP A 24 -24.74 12.93 7.86
CA ASP A 24 -24.39 12.59 6.48
C ASP A 24 -23.98 13.89 5.77
N LEU A 25 -22.68 14.12 5.63
CA LEU A 25 -22.14 15.36 5.09
C LEU A 25 -22.48 15.51 3.61
N VAL A 26 -22.56 14.42 2.85
CA VAL A 26 -22.94 14.44 1.44
C VAL A 26 -24.39 14.90 1.28
N ARG A 27 -25.30 14.32 2.07
CA ARG A 27 -26.70 14.75 2.12
C ARG A 27 -26.82 16.22 2.53
N LEU A 28 -26.06 16.66 3.53
CA LEU A 28 -26.08 18.05 3.98
C LEU A 28 -25.56 19.02 2.92
N GLN A 29 -24.53 18.62 2.15
CA GLN A 29 -24.06 19.41 0.99
C GLN A 29 -25.15 19.60 -0.06
N ILE A 30 -25.90 18.55 -0.38
CA ILE A 30 -27.03 18.63 -1.34
C ILE A 30 -28.13 19.53 -0.78
N ALA A 31 -28.54 19.35 0.47
CA ALA A 31 -29.59 20.15 1.09
C ALA A 31 -29.25 21.65 1.13
N ALA A 32 -27.99 21.99 1.45
CA ALA A 32 -27.51 23.36 1.45
C ALA A 32 -27.39 23.97 0.04
N ALA A 33 -27.15 23.14 -0.97
CA ALA A 33 -27.13 23.60 -2.37
C ALA A 33 -28.54 23.89 -2.91
N GLU A 34 -29.57 23.22 -2.37
CA GLU A 34 -30.96 23.37 -2.78
C GLU A 34 -31.72 24.48 -2.02
N ALA A 35 -31.33 24.80 -0.79
CA ALA A 35 -32.02 25.77 0.06
C ALA A 35 -31.07 26.54 1.01
N ASP A 36 -31.54 27.68 1.53
CA ASP A 36 -30.88 28.37 2.65
C ASP A 36 -30.93 27.48 3.90
N TRP A 37 -29.86 26.72 4.11
CA TRP A 37 -29.70 25.85 5.26
C TRP A 37 -28.75 26.46 6.29
N VAL A 38 -29.14 26.40 7.55
CA VAL A 38 -28.31 26.77 8.70
C VAL A 38 -27.97 25.49 9.46
N MET A 39 -26.69 25.14 9.48
CA MET A 39 -26.21 24.03 10.30
C MET A 39 -26.37 24.39 11.78
N GLY A 40 -27.05 23.53 12.54
CA GLY A 40 -27.05 23.58 14.00
C GLY A 40 -25.71 23.08 14.54
N TRP A 41 -25.22 23.68 15.61
CA TRP A 41 -24.05 23.17 16.32
C TRP A 41 -24.42 21.88 17.06
N SER A 42 -23.68 20.81 16.84
CA SER A 42 -23.78 19.58 17.62
C SER A 42 -22.91 19.67 18.88
N ASP A 43 -23.33 18.98 19.93
CA ASP A 43 -22.50 18.80 21.12
C ASP A 43 -21.18 18.09 20.74
N PRO A 44 -20.09 18.30 21.51
CA PRO A 44 -18.85 17.57 21.31
C PRO A 44 -19.09 16.05 21.29
N PRO A 45 -18.39 15.30 20.42
CA PRO A 45 -18.61 13.87 20.31
C PRO A 45 -18.21 13.14 21.59
N SER A 46 -19.02 12.16 21.99
CA SER A 46 -18.78 11.30 23.17
C SER A 46 -18.18 9.93 22.80
N SER A 47 -17.87 9.73 21.52
CA SER A 47 -17.36 8.49 20.94
C SER A 47 -16.17 8.80 20.02
N HIS A 48 -15.51 7.75 19.53
CA HIS A 48 -14.33 7.88 18.68
C HIS A 48 -14.50 7.10 17.38
N ALA A 49 -14.03 7.70 16.29
CA ALA A 49 -13.84 7.02 15.02
C ALA A 49 -12.38 7.11 14.57
N ILE A 50 -11.87 6.03 14.00
CA ILE A 50 -10.55 6.00 13.35
C ILE A 50 -10.75 5.48 11.94
N GLU A 51 -10.24 6.20 10.95
CA GLU A 51 -10.19 5.78 9.55
C GLU A 51 -8.76 5.40 9.18
N VAL A 52 -8.62 4.36 8.37
CA VAL A 52 -7.41 4.11 7.58
C VAL A 52 -7.73 4.16 6.09
N ARG A 53 -6.74 4.57 5.30
CA ARG A 53 -6.77 4.45 3.84
C ARG A 53 -5.97 3.23 3.44
N LEU A 54 -6.67 2.22 2.95
CA LEU A 54 -6.07 1.01 2.43
C LEU A 54 -5.63 1.26 0.99
N TYR A 55 -4.32 1.23 0.74
CA TYR A 55 -3.70 1.49 -0.55
C TYR A 55 -3.10 0.21 -1.13
N ALA A 56 -3.19 0.08 -2.47
CA ALA A 56 -2.40 -0.84 -3.26
C ALA A 56 -0.98 -0.29 -3.39
N GLU A 57 -0.20 -0.36 -2.32
CA GLU A 57 1.18 0.11 -2.22
C GLU A 57 2.01 -0.93 -1.46
N ASP A 58 3.33 -0.95 -1.70
CA ASP A 58 4.27 -1.81 -1.00
C ASP A 58 5.17 -0.99 -0.06
N PRO A 59 4.81 -0.87 1.24
CA PRO A 59 5.65 -0.14 2.20
C PRO A 59 7.07 -0.68 2.34
N ALA A 60 7.30 -1.97 2.06
CA ALA A 60 8.63 -2.56 2.14
C ALA A 60 9.53 -2.16 0.96
N ASN A 61 8.94 -1.64 -0.11
CA ASN A 61 9.64 -1.14 -1.29
C ASN A 61 9.32 0.34 -1.53
N ASP A 62 9.57 1.18 -0.51
CA ASP A 62 9.39 2.63 -0.56
C ASP A 62 7.99 3.07 -1.02
N TYR A 63 6.97 2.41 -0.48
CA TYR A 63 5.55 2.69 -0.75
C TYR A 63 5.18 2.59 -2.23
N GLN A 64 5.92 1.79 -3.00
CA GLN A 64 5.72 1.68 -4.43
C GLN A 64 4.26 1.26 -4.76
N PRO A 65 3.53 2.04 -5.58
CA PRO A 65 2.19 1.70 -5.97
C PRO A 65 2.11 0.40 -6.77
N GLN A 66 1.02 -0.33 -6.58
CA GLN A 66 0.75 -1.62 -7.17
C GLN A 66 -0.43 -1.52 -8.12
N SER A 67 -0.32 -2.17 -9.27
CA SER A 67 -1.39 -2.37 -10.24
C SER A 67 -1.62 -3.86 -10.47
N GLY A 68 -2.79 -4.20 -11.00
CA GLY A 68 -3.16 -5.58 -11.29
C GLY A 68 -4.52 -5.96 -10.74
N ARG A 69 -4.90 -7.22 -11.00
CA ARG A 69 -6.19 -7.75 -10.61
C ARG A 69 -6.26 -8.08 -9.13
N LEU A 70 -7.32 -7.64 -8.46
CA LEU A 70 -7.67 -8.10 -7.12
C LEU A 70 -8.30 -9.49 -7.20
N THR A 71 -7.53 -10.55 -6.95
CA THR A 71 -8.04 -11.93 -7.01
C THR A 71 -9.01 -12.24 -5.87
N THR A 72 -8.83 -11.58 -4.73
CA THR A 72 -9.75 -11.55 -3.59
C THR A 72 -9.77 -10.13 -3.02
N PHE A 73 -10.96 -9.60 -2.74
CA PHE A 73 -11.15 -8.36 -2.00
C PHE A 73 -12.29 -8.54 -1.01
N ASP A 74 -11.93 -8.86 0.23
CA ASP A 74 -12.88 -9.10 1.33
C ASP A 74 -12.39 -8.39 2.60
N ILE A 75 -13.17 -7.41 3.05
CA ILE A 75 -12.94 -6.67 4.28
C ILE A 75 -14.13 -6.92 5.20
N PRO A 76 -13.95 -7.57 6.37
CA PRO A 76 -15.04 -7.86 7.28
C PRO A 76 -15.83 -6.62 7.70
N ARG A 77 -17.16 -6.70 7.62
CA ARG A 77 -18.10 -5.63 8.02
C ARG A 77 -18.73 -5.92 9.38
N ASP A 78 -17.88 -6.02 10.40
CA ASP A 78 -18.32 -6.22 11.78
C ASP A 78 -19.12 -5.01 12.30
N ASP A 79 -19.82 -5.15 13.43
CA ASP A 79 -20.53 -4.04 14.08
C ASP A 79 -19.60 -2.84 14.36
N GLY A 80 -20.05 -1.63 14.00
CA GLY A 80 -19.28 -0.38 14.10
C GLY A 80 -18.08 -0.32 13.16
N ILE A 81 -18.07 -1.10 12.07
CA ILE A 81 -17.13 -0.97 10.96
C ILE A 81 -17.86 -0.48 9.72
N ARG A 82 -17.36 0.62 9.16
CA ARG A 82 -17.77 1.15 7.86
C ARG A 82 -16.64 0.91 6.85
N VAL A 83 -17.01 0.49 5.64
CA VAL A 83 -16.08 0.28 4.53
C VAL A 83 -16.61 1.04 3.32
N ASP A 84 -15.91 2.10 2.92
CA ASP A 84 -16.17 2.83 1.69
C ASP A 84 -15.15 2.35 0.65
N ALA A 85 -15.57 1.55 -0.33
CA ALA A 85 -14.67 0.95 -1.32
C ALA A 85 -15.18 1.21 -2.75
N GLY A 86 -14.25 1.42 -3.68
CA GLY A 86 -14.53 1.51 -5.12
C GLY A 86 -14.21 0.23 -5.90
N PHE A 87 -13.78 -0.83 -5.20
CA PHE A 87 -13.29 -2.08 -5.76
C PHE A 87 -14.04 -3.29 -5.18
N GLU A 88 -14.04 -4.38 -5.93
CA GLU A 88 -14.56 -5.68 -5.53
C GLU A 88 -13.64 -6.81 -6.02
N THR A 89 -13.94 -8.04 -5.60
CA THR A 89 -13.20 -9.21 -6.07
C THR A 89 -13.28 -9.30 -7.60
N GLY A 90 -12.13 -9.36 -8.25
CA GLY A 90 -11.99 -9.41 -9.70
C GLY A 90 -11.78 -8.06 -10.39
N SER A 91 -11.88 -6.93 -9.67
CA SER A 91 -11.56 -5.60 -10.20
C SER A 91 -10.07 -5.47 -10.56
N GLU A 92 -9.78 -4.60 -11.52
CA GLU A 92 -8.41 -4.27 -11.95
C GLU A 92 -7.97 -2.93 -11.34
N VAL A 93 -6.87 -2.93 -10.60
CA VAL A 93 -6.20 -1.71 -10.14
C VAL A 93 -5.36 -1.17 -11.28
N SER A 94 -5.86 -0.13 -11.95
CA SER A 94 -5.16 0.49 -13.08
C SER A 94 -4.15 1.55 -12.63
N THR A 95 -3.17 1.85 -13.48
CA THR A 95 -2.21 2.95 -13.24
C THR A 95 -2.75 4.35 -13.53
N HIS A 96 -3.98 4.47 -14.05
CA HIS A 96 -4.60 5.75 -14.43
C HIS A 96 -5.22 6.53 -13.26
N TYR A 97 -5.45 5.86 -12.13
CA TYR A 97 -6.15 6.42 -10.97
C TYR A 97 -5.32 6.23 -9.70
N ASP A 98 -5.79 6.79 -8.60
CA ASP A 98 -5.19 6.65 -7.27
C ASP A 98 -5.23 5.19 -6.77
N ALA A 99 -4.22 4.77 -5.99
CA ALA A 99 -4.11 3.39 -5.48
C ALA A 99 -5.01 3.08 -4.27
N MET A 100 -5.81 4.04 -3.79
CA MET A 100 -6.69 3.80 -2.65
C MET A 100 -7.80 2.81 -3.00
N LEU A 101 -7.75 1.64 -2.37
CA LEU A 101 -8.71 0.56 -2.54
C LEU A 101 -9.98 0.80 -1.72
N ALA A 102 -9.80 1.23 -0.47
CA ALA A 102 -10.90 1.50 0.45
C ALA A 102 -10.50 2.44 1.58
N LYS A 103 -11.51 3.09 2.15
CA LYS A 103 -11.46 3.65 3.50
C LYS A 103 -12.12 2.65 4.44
N VAL A 104 -11.40 2.25 5.49
CA VAL A 104 -11.94 1.36 6.53
C VAL A 104 -11.99 2.15 7.82
N ILE A 105 -13.19 2.28 8.37
CA ILE A 105 -13.45 3.15 9.52
C ILE A 105 -14.04 2.33 10.64
N ALA A 106 -13.47 2.45 11.84
CA ALA A 106 -14.01 1.87 13.04
C ALA A 106 -14.56 2.95 13.95
N HIS A 107 -15.76 2.72 14.48
CA HIS A 107 -16.40 3.54 15.49
C HIS A 107 -16.61 2.76 16.79
N ALA A 108 -16.31 3.40 17.92
CA ALA A 108 -16.45 2.82 19.25
C ALA A 108 -16.53 3.90 20.34
N PRO A 109 -16.94 3.56 21.57
CA PRO A 109 -16.98 4.51 22.69
C PRO A 109 -15.63 5.14 23.05
N THR A 110 -14.51 4.40 22.87
CA THR A 110 -13.16 4.91 23.16
C THR A 110 -12.22 4.75 21.97
N ARG A 111 -11.16 5.57 21.95
CA ARG A 111 -10.12 5.54 20.93
C ARG A 111 -9.43 4.17 20.84
N GLU A 112 -9.09 3.57 21.97
CA GLU A 112 -8.44 2.26 22.04
C GLU A 112 -9.36 1.15 21.56
N ALA A 113 -10.68 1.26 21.83
CA ALA A 113 -11.65 0.32 21.32
C ALA A 113 -11.79 0.42 19.79
N ALA A 114 -11.82 1.63 19.24
CA ALA A 114 -11.85 1.85 17.79
C ALA A 114 -10.59 1.30 17.11
N ALA A 115 -9.40 1.61 17.65
CA ALA A 115 -8.13 1.13 17.13
C ALA A 115 -8.02 -0.40 17.16
N ARG A 116 -8.38 -1.03 18.30
CA ARG A 116 -8.38 -2.49 18.44
C ARG A 116 -9.34 -3.17 17.46
N LYS A 117 -10.55 -2.60 17.30
CA LYS A 117 -11.55 -3.12 16.35
C LYS A 117 -11.04 -3.02 14.92
N LEU A 118 -10.49 -1.87 14.54
CA LEU A 118 -9.95 -1.64 13.19
C LEU A 118 -8.77 -2.57 12.88
N ALA A 119 -7.82 -2.71 13.80
CA ALA A 119 -6.69 -3.62 13.64
C ALA A 119 -7.14 -5.09 13.51
N SER A 120 -8.17 -5.49 14.25
CA SER A 120 -8.75 -6.84 14.14
C SER A 120 -9.37 -7.09 12.77
N VAL A 121 -10.19 -6.16 12.25
CA VAL A 121 -10.78 -6.27 10.91
C VAL A 121 -9.70 -6.32 9.83
N LEU A 122 -8.75 -5.40 9.86
CA LEU A 122 -7.68 -5.36 8.86
C LEU A 122 -6.82 -6.63 8.91
N SER A 123 -6.53 -7.18 10.09
CA SER A 123 -5.77 -8.45 10.19
C SER A 123 -6.49 -9.66 9.60
N ARG A 124 -7.82 -9.59 9.45
CA ARG A 124 -8.65 -10.63 8.82
C ARG A 124 -9.02 -10.30 7.38
N ALA A 125 -8.70 -9.10 6.90
CA ALA A 125 -9.03 -8.66 5.55
C ALA A 125 -8.17 -9.41 4.52
N LYS A 126 -8.83 -9.97 3.52
CA LYS A 126 -8.21 -10.72 2.42
C LYS A 126 -8.17 -9.83 1.19
N ILE A 127 -6.99 -9.29 0.92
CA ILE A 127 -6.72 -8.50 -0.28
C ILE A 127 -5.61 -9.22 -1.02
N HIS A 128 -5.98 -9.99 -2.03
CA HIS A 128 -5.08 -10.83 -2.82
C HIS A 128 -4.94 -10.24 -4.22
N GLY A 129 -3.83 -10.57 -4.89
CA GLY A 129 -3.52 -10.10 -6.23
C GLY A 129 -2.54 -8.91 -6.29
N VAL A 130 -2.53 -8.05 -5.28
CA VAL A 130 -1.59 -6.91 -5.17
C VAL A 130 -0.99 -6.85 -3.76
N ARG A 131 0.17 -6.20 -3.61
CA ARG A 131 0.67 -5.79 -2.29
C ARG A 131 -0.12 -4.58 -1.79
N THR A 132 -0.24 -4.44 -0.47
CA THR A 132 -0.98 -3.34 0.15
C THR A 132 -0.28 -2.85 1.41
N ASN A 133 -0.65 -1.65 1.85
CA ASN A 133 -0.22 -1.10 3.13
C ASN A 133 -0.96 -1.70 4.35
N ARG A 134 -1.79 -2.75 4.17
CA ARG A 134 -2.64 -3.32 5.23
C ARG A 134 -1.88 -3.63 6.52
N ASP A 135 -0.73 -4.27 6.41
CA ASP A 135 0.03 -4.71 7.60
C ASP A 135 0.69 -3.54 8.31
N LEU A 136 1.15 -2.52 7.56
CA LEU A 136 1.58 -1.24 8.11
C LEU A 136 0.48 -0.60 8.96
N LEU A 137 -0.76 -0.57 8.44
CA LEU A 137 -1.91 -0.03 9.16
C LEU A 137 -2.23 -0.84 10.42
N VAL A 138 -2.17 -2.17 10.36
CA VAL A 138 -2.36 -3.03 11.54
C VAL A 138 -1.28 -2.76 12.60
N ALA A 139 -0.03 -2.59 12.19
CA ALA A 139 1.07 -2.28 13.10
C ALA A 139 0.89 -0.91 13.75
N ALA A 140 0.57 0.11 12.96
CA ALA A 140 0.30 1.47 13.44
C ALA A 140 -0.82 1.50 14.49
N LEU A 141 -1.93 0.81 14.23
CA LEU A 141 -3.08 0.74 15.15
C LEU A 141 -2.78 -0.03 16.45
N ARG A 142 -1.69 -0.80 16.49
CA ARG A 142 -1.21 -1.54 17.67
C ARG A 142 -0.02 -0.86 18.34
N ASP A 143 0.51 0.21 17.76
CA ASP A 143 1.68 0.92 18.26
C ASP A 143 1.33 1.65 19.58
N PRO A 144 2.07 1.42 20.68
CA PRO A 144 1.81 2.09 21.95
C PRO A 144 1.89 3.62 21.88
N VAL A 145 2.77 4.19 21.05
CA VAL A 145 2.93 5.63 20.85
C VAL A 145 1.71 6.19 20.10
N PHE A 146 1.29 5.51 19.04
CA PHE A 146 0.04 5.86 18.34
C PHE A 146 -1.16 5.77 19.28
N LEU A 147 -1.27 4.71 20.10
CA LEU A 147 -2.37 4.52 21.05
C LEU A 147 -2.38 5.57 22.17
N ALA A 148 -1.21 6.01 22.63
CA ALA A 148 -1.09 7.10 23.59
C ALA A 148 -1.43 8.48 22.99
N GLY A 149 -1.44 8.60 21.66
CA GLY A 149 -1.64 9.87 20.97
C GLY A 149 -0.41 10.78 20.98
N ASP A 150 0.76 10.25 21.37
CA ASP A 150 2.04 10.96 21.43
C ASP A 150 2.71 10.95 20.05
N VAL A 151 2.00 11.47 19.05
CA VAL A 151 2.40 11.45 17.65
C VAL A 151 2.52 12.87 17.10
N SER A 152 3.48 13.06 16.21
CA SER A 152 3.70 14.26 15.42
C SER A 152 3.58 13.96 13.92
N THR A 153 3.66 14.97 13.06
CA THR A 153 3.52 14.80 11.60
C THR A 153 4.69 14.08 10.94
N ASP A 154 5.81 13.92 11.64
CA ASP A 154 6.99 13.15 11.25
C ASP A 154 7.02 11.74 11.89
N PHE A 155 5.91 11.31 12.51
CA PHE A 155 5.82 9.99 13.12
C PHE A 155 6.06 8.90 12.06
N ASP A 156 7.11 8.11 12.28
CA ASP A 156 7.46 7.02 11.39
C ASP A 156 6.66 5.76 11.74
N PHE A 157 5.83 5.33 10.79
CA PHE A 157 5.07 4.10 10.90
C PHE A 157 5.88 2.87 10.48
N ALA A 158 7.05 3.05 9.87
CA ALA A 158 7.85 1.97 9.32
C ALA A 158 8.27 0.99 10.42
N ARG A 159 7.69 -0.20 10.35
CA ARG A 159 8.14 -1.35 11.13
C ARG A 159 8.48 -2.47 10.17
N THR A 160 9.66 -3.04 10.34
CA THR A 160 10.04 -4.27 9.66
C THR A 160 9.14 -5.39 10.19
N PHE A 161 8.37 -6.02 9.31
CA PHE A 161 7.54 -7.17 9.67
C PHE A 161 8.43 -8.41 9.74
N ASP A 162 8.84 -8.78 10.95
CA ASP A 162 9.43 -10.10 11.16
C ASP A 162 8.31 -11.15 11.18
N HIS A 163 8.24 -11.92 10.10
CA HIS A 163 7.30 -13.04 10.00
C HIS A 163 7.80 -14.31 10.73
N GLY A 164 9.02 -14.28 11.27
CA GLY A 164 9.67 -15.39 11.98
C GLY A 164 9.98 -16.58 11.06
N ASP A 165 10.53 -17.64 11.65
CA ASP A 165 10.65 -18.93 10.95
C ASP A 165 9.24 -19.54 10.80
N PRO A 166 8.74 -19.74 9.57
CA PRO A 166 7.42 -20.31 9.34
C PRO A 166 7.34 -21.81 9.74
N GLY A 167 8.48 -22.45 10.02
CA GLY A 167 8.56 -23.85 10.43
C GLY A 167 8.64 -24.83 9.26
N ALA A 168 8.69 -26.12 9.57
CA ALA A 168 8.82 -27.17 8.58
C ALA A 168 7.45 -27.57 8.01
N PRO A 169 7.31 -27.78 6.68
CA PRO A 169 6.07 -28.27 6.10
C PRO A 169 5.80 -29.71 6.50
N VAL A 170 4.63 -29.97 7.07
CA VAL A 170 4.17 -31.32 7.46
C VAL A 170 3.03 -31.82 6.59
N ALA A 171 2.30 -30.93 5.91
CA ALA A 171 1.33 -31.27 4.88
C ALA A 171 1.21 -30.12 3.86
N ALA A 172 1.05 -30.44 2.58
CA ALA A 172 0.84 -29.44 1.53
C ALA A 172 -0.22 -29.92 0.54
N GLY A 173 -1.17 -29.05 0.24
CA GLY A 173 -2.19 -29.22 -0.78
C GLY A 173 -2.39 -27.92 -1.58
N PRO A 174 -3.25 -27.94 -2.60
CA PRO A 174 -3.40 -26.81 -3.53
C PRO A 174 -3.99 -25.54 -2.89
N GLN A 175 -4.72 -25.69 -1.78
CA GLN A 175 -5.39 -24.58 -1.08
C GLN A 175 -4.96 -24.42 0.37
N HIS A 176 -4.23 -25.40 0.92
CA HIS A 176 -3.82 -25.39 2.31
C HIS A 176 -2.41 -25.96 2.49
N VAL A 177 -1.62 -25.31 3.33
CA VAL A 177 -0.31 -25.80 3.78
C VAL A 177 -0.32 -25.84 5.29
N THR A 178 0.20 -26.93 5.89
CA THR A 178 0.37 -27.03 7.33
C THR A 178 1.86 -27.05 7.64
N LEU A 179 2.28 -26.10 8.48
CA LEU A 179 3.65 -25.99 8.96
C LEU A 179 3.70 -26.32 10.46
N GLU A 180 4.83 -26.86 10.89
CA GLU A 180 5.11 -27.17 12.29
C GLU A 180 6.31 -26.35 12.78
N THR A 181 6.10 -25.58 13.84
CA THR A 181 7.14 -24.81 14.55
C THR A 181 7.01 -25.10 16.05
N ASP A 182 8.09 -25.50 16.70
CA ASP A 182 8.12 -25.81 18.14
C ASP A 182 7.00 -26.77 18.62
N GLY A 183 6.64 -27.74 17.77
CA GLY A 183 5.60 -28.73 18.05
C GLY A 183 4.15 -28.22 17.87
N VAL A 184 3.96 -26.98 17.41
CA VAL A 184 2.64 -26.41 17.08
C VAL A 184 2.41 -26.51 15.58
N ARG A 185 1.31 -27.16 15.19
CA ARG A 185 0.88 -27.24 13.79
C ARG A 185 -0.11 -26.12 13.48
N THR A 186 0.22 -25.34 12.46
CA THR A 186 -0.65 -24.27 11.96
C THR A 186 -0.98 -24.54 10.50
N THR A 187 -2.27 -24.49 10.16
CA THR A 187 -2.75 -24.61 8.79
C THR A 187 -3.01 -23.21 8.22
N TYR A 188 -2.46 -22.97 7.05
CA TYR A 188 -2.53 -21.74 6.27
C TYR A 188 -3.37 -21.99 5.02
N ALA A 189 -4.26 -21.06 4.69
CA ALA A 189 -4.92 -21.08 3.38
C ALA A 189 -3.99 -20.42 2.36
N VAL A 190 -3.85 -21.02 1.18
CA VAL A 190 -2.97 -20.52 0.12
C VAL A 190 -3.74 -20.33 -1.18
N ALA A 191 -3.47 -19.22 -1.86
CA ALA A 191 -3.94 -18.94 -3.20
C ALA A 191 -2.73 -18.69 -4.10
N VAL A 192 -2.59 -19.47 -5.17
CA VAL A 192 -1.45 -19.39 -6.10
C VAL A 192 -1.92 -18.72 -7.39
N ASP A 193 -1.20 -17.68 -7.80
CA ASP A 193 -1.41 -16.96 -9.06
C ASP A 193 -0.06 -16.76 -9.77
N GLY A 194 0.22 -17.61 -10.74
CA GLY A 194 1.53 -17.67 -11.41
C GLY A 194 2.67 -17.96 -10.41
N LEU A 195 3.56 -16.98 -10.22
CA LEU A 195 4.64 -17.04 -9.23
C LEU A 195 4.23 -16.44 -7.88
N ALA A 196 3.15 -15.68 -7.80
CA ALA A 196 2.68 -15.10 -6.56
C ALA A 196 1.88 -16.13 -5.74
N VAL A 197 2.06 -16.11 -4.42
CA VAL A 197 1.34 -16.96 -3.47
C VAL A 197 0.83 -16.08 -2.33
N ASP A 198 -0.47 -15.89 -2.26
CA ASP A 198 -1.13 -15.25 -1.12
C ASP A 198 -1.39 -16.30 -0.04
N VAL A 199 -0.97 -16.03 1.20
CA VAL A 199 -1.05 -16.95 2.34
C VAL A 199 -1.86 -16.28 3.44
N ASP A 200 -3.05 -16.80 3.77
CA ASP A 200 -3.87 -16.32 4.88
C ASP A 200 -3.61 -17.12 6.15
N SER A 201 -3.52 -16.43 7.28
CA SER A 201 -3.40 -17.04 8.61
C SER A 201 -4.14 -16.23 9.68
N PRO A 202 -4.34 -16.79 10.88
CA PRO A 202 -4.82 -16.01 12.03
C PRO A 202 -3.93 -14.82 12.41
N ARG A 203 -2.67 -14.79 11.93
CA ARG A 203 -1.71 -13.71 12.19
C ARG A 203 -1.75 -12.59 11.14
N GLY A 204 -2.57 -12.73 10.09
CA GLY A 204 -2.58 -11.85 8.93
C GLY A 204 -2.29 -12.62 7.64
N HIS A 205 -2.24 -11.89 6.53
CA HIS A 205 -1.86 -12.44 5.23
C HIS A 205 -0.45 -12.04 4.81
N VAL A 206 0.21 -12.89 4.05
CA VAL A 206 1.52 -12.62 3.46
C VAL A 206 1.47 -12.96 1.98
N ARG A 207 2.01 -12.10 1.13
CA ARG A 207 2.21 -12.37 -0.30
C ARG A 207 3.66 -12.76 -0.55
N LEU A 208 3.86 -14.01 -0.95
CA LEU A 208 5.17 -14.56 -1.31
C LEU A 208 5.33 -14.57 -2.83
N ASN A 209 6.56 -14.38 -3.31
CA ASN A 209 6.91 -14.60 -4.70
C ASN A 209 7.78 -15.85 -4.79
N ARG A 210 7.33 -16.83 -5.58
CA ARG A 210 8.08 -18.05 -5.85
C ARG A 210 9.29 -17.71 -6.71
N VAL A 211 10.48 -17.87 -6.13
CA VAL A 211 11.74 -17.74 -6.87
C VAL A 211 11.94 -18.99 -7.75
N PRO A 212 12.12 -18.85 -9.08
CA PRO A 212 12.43 -19.97 -9.94
C PRO A 212 13.70 -20.69 -9.49
N ARG A 213 13.69 -22.02 -9.48
CA ARG A 213 14.84 -22.83 -9.07
C ARG A 213 15.99 -22.78 -10.09
N PHE A 214 15.65 -22.50 -11.34
CA PHE A 214 16.57 -22.31 -12.46
C PHE A 214 16.13 -21.03 -13.16
N VAL A 215 17.08 -20.11 -13.36
CA VAL A 215 16.89 -18.90 -14.17
C VAL A 215 17.61 -19.18 -15.49
N ASP A 216 16.96 -18.89 -16.63
CA ASP A 216 17.64 -18.97 -17.92
C ASP A 216 18.78 -17.93 -17.92
N PRO A 217 20.04 -18.30 -18.20
CA PRO A 217 21.12 -17.33 -18.30
C PRO A 217 20.82 -16.19 -19.29
N ALA A 218 19.97 -16.43 -20.31
CA ALA A 218 19.55 -15.40 -21.27
C ALA A 218 18.50 -14.42 -20.72
N GLU A 219 17.80 -14.77 -19.63
CA GLU A 219 16.87 -13.87 -18.92
C GLU A 219 17.57 -13.06 -17.81
N GLN A 220 18.88 -13.25 -17.62
CA GLN A 220 19.66 -12.38 -16.74
C GLN A 220 19.74 -10.99 -17.37
N VAL A 221 18.95 -10.08 -16.81
CA VAL A 221 19.14 -8.65 -16.97
C VAL A 221 20.61 -8.34 -16.64
N ALA A 222 21.26 -7.53 -17.49
CA ALA A 222 22.65 -7.16 -17.30
C ALA A 222 22.87 -6.58 -15.89
N SER A 223 24.00 -6.94 -15.26
CA SER A 223 24.36 -6.36 -13.96
C SER A 223 24.38 -4.83 -14.09
N GLY A 224 23.68 -4.12 -13.19
CA GLY A 224 23.59 -2.66 -13.22
C GLY A 224 22.45 -2.08 -14.06
N SER A 225 21.55 -2.90 -14.62
CA SER A 225 20.33 -2.39 -15.26
C SER A 225 19.37 -1.75 -14.25
N LEU A 226 18.91 -0.56 -14.59
CA LEU A 226 17.86 0.18 -13.90
C LEU A 226 16.53 -0.18 -14.53
N LEU A 227 15.75 -0.99 -13.82
CA LEU A 227 14.43 -1.40 -14.28
C LEU A 227 13.37 -0.38 -13.85
N ALA A 228 12.34 -0.22 -14.67
CA ALA A 228 11.13 0.50 -14.30
C ALA A 228 10.47 -0.20 -13.09
N PRO A 229 10.45 0.42 -11.91
CA PRO A 229 9.83 -0.23 -10.76
C PRO A 229 8.34 -0.46 -11.04
N MET A 230 7.69 0.52 -11.65
CA MET A 230 6.25 0.56 -11.94
C MET A 230 6.00 1.03 -13.38
N PRO A 231 4.84 0.71 -13.98
CA PRO A 231 4.48 1.26 -15.27
C PRO A 231 4.23 2.77 -15.13
N GLY A 232 4.73 3.57 -16.06
CA GLY A 232 4.64 5.02 -15.95
C GLY A 232 5.15 5.74 -17.19
N THR A 233 5.21 7.07 -17.08
CA THR A 233 5.73 7.96 -18.14
C THR A 233 7.08 8.49 -17.72
N VAL A 234 8.08 8.44 -18.60
CA VAL A 234 9.37 9.10 -18.35
C VAL A 234 9.18 10.61 -18.42
N VAL A 235 9.40 11.32 -17.32
CA VAL A 235 9.28 12.79 -17.26
C VAL A 235 10.56 13.45 -17.76
N SER A 236 11.70 12.96 -17.27
CA SER A 236 13.01 13.52 -17.60
C SER A 236 14.10 12.47 -17.45
N VAL A 237 15.13 12.58 -18.26
CA VAL A 237 16.39 11.84 -18.13
C VAL A 237 17.45 12.86 -17.72
N ALA A 238 18.14 12.62 -16.62
CA ALA A 238 19.06 13.57 -15.99
C ALA A 238 20.54 13.32 -16.36
N VAL A 239 20.83 12.23 -17.07
CA VAL A 239 22.18 11.81 -17.47
C VAL A 239 22.24 11.43 -18.94
N GLU A 240 23.45 11.35 -19.48
CA GLU A 240 23.72 10.92 -20.87
C GLU A 240 24.47 9.59 -20.89
N ALA A 241 24.33 8.81 -21.97
CA ALA A 241 25.16 7.63 -22.18
C ALA A 241 26.64 8.02 -22.28
N GLY A 242 27.50 7.27 -21.60
CA GLY A 242 28.93 7.55 -21.38
C GLY A 242 29.23 8.44 -20.16
N GLN A 243 28.22 8.96 -19.46
CA GLN A 243 28.42 9.79 -18.28
C GLN A 243 28.78 8.96 -17.04
N GLN A 244 29.73 9.43 -16.23
CA GLN A 244 29.98 8.87 -14.90
C GLN A 244 28.96 9.37 -13.88
N VAL A 245 28.50 8.47 -13.02
CA VAL A 245 27.53 8.73 -11.96
C VAL A 245 28.04 8.20 -10.62
N GLU A 246 27.69 8.89 -9.54
CA GLU A 246 27.92 8.42 -8.17
C GLU A 246 26.76 7.52 -7.69
N ALA A 247 27.01 6.70 -6.67
CA ALA A 247 25.96 5.92 -6.03
C ALA A 247 24.88 6.85 -5.45
N GLY A 248 23.61 6.56 -5.74
CA GLY A 248 22.47 7.40 -5.37
C GLY A 248 22.24 8.62 -6.26
N GLN A 249 23.07 8.85 -7.28
CA GLN A 249 22.86 9.95 -8.22
C GLN A 249 21.59 9.72 -9.05
N PRO A 250 20.68 10.71 -9.17
CA PRO A 250 19.49 10.61 -10.02
C PRO A 250 19.85 10.37 -11.49
N VAL A 251 19.23 9.36 -12.10
CA VAL A 251 19.41 9.01 -13.52
C VAL A 251 18.22 9.50 -14.35
N LEU A 252 17.00 9.25 -13.89
CA LEU A 252 15.78 9.68 -14.55
C LEU A 252 14.62 9.80 -13.56
N VAL A 253 13.53 10.44 -14.01
CA VAL A 253 12.29 10.59 -13.23
C VAL A 253 11.14 9.97 -14.01
N LEU A 254 10.42 9.07 -13.35
CA LEU A 254 9.16 8.52 -13.83
C LEU A 254 7.99 9.25 -13.17
N GLU A 255 6.92 9.48 -13.92
CA GLU A 255 5.62 9.84 -13.38
C GLU A 255 4.68 8.65 -13.51
N ALA A 256 4.14 8.23 -12.39
CA ALA A 256 3.10 7.23 -12.34
C ALA A 256 2.13 7.61 -11.22
N MET A 257 0.84 7.40 -11.47
CA MET A 257 -0.20 7.65 -10.45
C MET A 257 -0.14 9.07 -9.86
N LYS A 258 0.19 10.07 -10.71
CA LYS A 258 0.36 11.50 -10.36
C LYS A 258 1.48 11.81 -9.38
N MET A 259 2.36 10.84 -9.13
CA MET A 259 3.56 10.98 -8.31
C MET A 259 4.81 10.84 -9.17
N GLN A 260 5.83 11.62 -8.84
CA GLN A 260 7.14 11.49 -9.46
C GLN A 260 8.03 10.57 -8.62
N HIS A 261 8.69 9.62 -9.28
CA HIS A 261 9.62 8.69 -8.67
C HIS A 261 10.99 8.82 -9.35
N THR A 262 12.03 9.08 -8.56
CA THR A 262 13.39 9.25 -9.06
C THR A 262 14.11 7.91 -9.06
N VAL A 263 14.47 7.44 -10.25
CA VAL A 263 15.34 6.26 -10.40
C VAL A 263 16.78 6.72 -10.31
N SER A 264 17.51 6.18 -9.34
CA SER A 264 18.88 6.59 -9.01
C SER A 264 19.87 5.45 -9.26
N ALA A 265 21.13 5.79 -9.51
CA ALA A 265 22.19 4.82 -9.72
C ALA A 265 22.43 3.99 -8.44
N PRO A 266 22.45 2.64 -8.51
CA PRO A 266 22.62 1.78 -7.34
C PRO A 266 24.05 1.79 -6.80
N HIS A 267 25.04 2.10 -7.65
CA HIS A 267 26.45 2.21 -7.32
C HIS A 267 27.10 3.29 -8.20
N ALA A 268 28.35 3.66 -7.88
CA ALA A 268 29.13 4.52 -8.76
C ALA A 268 29.50 3.76 -10.04
N GLY A 269 29.50 4.43 -11.19
CA GLY A 269 29.64 3.74 -12.46
C GLY A 269 29.57 4.63 -13.69
N THR A 270 29.60 4.02 -14.86
CA THR A 270 29.35 4.68 -16.15
C THR A 270 28.00 4.24 -16.69
N VAL A 271 27.17 5.21 -17.08
CA VAL A 271 25.90 4.95 -17.75
C VAL A 271 26.22 4.47 -19.16
N THR A 272 26.04 3.19 -19.47
CA THR A 272 26.41 2.64 -20.78
C THR A 272 25.28 2.76 -21.79
N GLU A 273 24.05 2.58 -21.35
CA GLU A 273 22.85 2.58 -22.20
C GLU A 273 21.72 3.37 -21.53
N ILE A 274 20.92 4.05 -22.35
CA ILE A 274 19.66 4.68 -21.96
C ILE A 274 18.64 4.38 -23.07
N ASP A 275 17.69 3.50 -22.77
CA ASP A 275 16.75 2.95 -23.75
C ASP A 275 15.44 3.76 -23.84
N VAL A 276 15.29 4.77 -23.00
CA VAL A 276 14.05 5.55 -22.87
C VAL A 276 14.27 7.04 -23.13
N LYS A 277 13.17 7.74 -23.45
CA LYS A 277 13.17 9.19 -23.70
C LYS A 277 12.03 9.86 -22.94
N PRO A 278 12.15 11.15 -22.57
CA PRO A 278 11.03 11.90 -22.01
C PRO A 278 9.76 11.77 -22.85
N GLY A 279 8.63 11.49 -22.19
CA GLY A 279 7.33 11.21 -22.80
C GLY A 279 7.06 9.73 -23.13
N ALA A 280 8.07 8.85 -23.04
CA ALA A 280 7.87 7.41 -23.28
C ALA A 280 7.03 6.76 -22.17
N GLN A 281 6.13 5.85 -22.55
CA GLN A 281 5.44 4.94 -21.63
C GLN A 281 6.32 3.71 -21.43
N VAL A 282 6.52 3.30 -20.18
CA VAL A 282 7.30 2.11 -19.83
C VAL A 282 6.44 1.13 -19.02
N ALA A 283 6.68 -0.16 -19.19
CA ALA A 283 6.07 -1.22 -18.39
C ALA A 283 6.92 -1.52 -17.14
N ALA A 284 6.32 -2.09 -16.09
CA ALA A 284 7.07 -2.57 -14.94
C ALA A 284 8.09 -3.65 -15.37
N GLY A 285 9.33 -3.52 -14.90
CA GLY A 285 10.44 -4.41 -15.24
C GLY A 285 11.14 -4.11 -16.57
N GLU A 286 10.71 -3.10 -17.33
CA GLU A 286 11.40 -2.65 -18.54
C GLU A 286 12.74 -2.01 -18.20
N VAL A 287 13.80 -2.32 -18.95
CA VAL A 287 15.12 -1.72 -18.77
C VAL A 287 15.05 -0.26 -19.21
N LEU A 288 15.39 0.66 -18.31
CA LEU A 288 15.41 2.10 -18.59
C LEU A 288 16.80 2.58 -18.99
N ALA A 289 17.81 2.11 -18.26
CA ALA A 289 19.22 2.45 -18.45
C ALA A 289 20.10 1.36 -17.83
N VAL A 290 21.38 1.34 -18.17
CA VAL A 290 22.38 0.43 -17.58
C VAL A 290 23.53 1.25 -17.03
N VAL A 291 23.91 0.96 -15.77
CA VAL A 291 25.07 1.57 -15.10
C VAL A 291 26.08 0.46 -14.81
N GLU A 292 27.21 0.46 -15.51
CA GLU A 292 28.30 -0.48 -15.21
C GLU A 292 29.21 0.09 -14.13
N GLU A 293 29.56 -0.73 -13.14
CA GLU A 293 30.46 -0.34 -12.06
C GLU A 293 31.84 -0.02 -12.64
N THR A 294 32.43 1.10 -12.21
CA THR A 294 33.80 1.45 -12.61
C THR A 294 34.73 0.72 -11.64
N GLU A 295 35.59 -0.16 -12.15
CA GLU A 295 36.65 -0.81 -11.33
C GLU A 295 37.53 0.21 -10.59
#